data_AF-A0A849PXZ8-F1
#
_entry.id   AF-A0A849PXZ8-F1
#
_cell.length_a   1.000
_cell.length_b   1.000
_cell.length_c   1.000
_cell.angle_alpha   90.00
_cell.angle_beta   90.00
_cell.angle_gamma   90.00
#
_symmetry.space_group_name_H-M   'P 1'
#
loop_
_entity.id
_entity.type
_entity.pdbx_description
1 polymer ?
#
loop_
_entity_poly.entity_id
_entity_poly.type
_entity_poly.pdbx_seq_one_letter_code
_entity_poly.pdbx_strand_id
1 'polypeptide(L)'
;MGFLKKMTSAITGGGADVSIEYPPGSFKQGESIPVKVTVVSTGGEVKSGGVFVDLLAREHGSVFGSHRCEKCGHVDTSSKVKVSKKTVDTSFPVGPAFVLQSNERKEFEGQISIPGGQPSYKGSINHDWEIRGRLEAFGNDPDSGFKHIEVK
;
A
#
# COMPACT_ATOMS: atom_id res chain seq x y z
N MET A 1 7.44 11.25 -26.76
CA MET A 1 7.15 12.02 -25.52
C MET A 1 5.80 11.54 -24.99
N GLY A 2 5.81 10.47 -24.19
CA GLY A 2 4.58 9.84 -23.67
C GLY A 2 4.37 10.25 -22.22
N PHE A 3 3.37 11.11 -22.00
CA PHE A 3 2.92 11.56 -20.70
C PHE A 3 2.41 10.38 -19.87
N LEU A 4 3.15 10.01 -18.82
CA LEU A 4 2.67 9.16 -17.73
C LEU A 4 1.36 9.76 -17.19
N LYS A 5 0.25 9.01 -17.27
CA LYS A 5 -1.00 9.41 -16.60
C LYS A 5 -0.77 9.30 -15.10
N LYS A 6 -0.56 10.44 -14.46
CA LYS A 6 -0.33 10.59 -13.02
C LYS A 6 -1.58 10.19 -12.24
N MET A 7 -1.55 9.07 -11.55
CA MET A 7 -2.44 8.83 -10.42
C MET A 7 -1.76 9.44 -9.19
N THR A 8 -2.29 10.56 -8.68
CA THR A 8 -1.79 11.22 -7.48
C THR A 8 -2.86 11.12 -6.39
N SER A 9 -2.45 10.80 -5.17
CA SER A 9 -3.30 10.89 -3.99
C SER A 9 -2.42 11.29 -2.83
N ALA A 10 -2.75 12.43 -2.25
CA ALA A 10 -2.15 13.01 -1.06
C ALA A 10 -2.99 12.58 0.16
N ILE A 11 -2.36 11.94 1.15
CA ILE A 11 -2.99 11.59 2.43
C ILE A 11 -2.06 12.05 3.55
N THR A 12 -2.63 12.80 4.50
CA THR A 12 -1.92 13.56 5.51
C THR A 12 -1.68 12.75 6.78
N GLY A 13 -0.43 12.34 7.02
CA GLY A 13 -0.01 11.82 8.30
C GLY A 13 0.70 12.90 9.10
N GLY A 14 -0.01 13.58 10.01
CA GLY A 14 0.49 14.36 11.17
C GLY A 14 1.58 15.45 11.02
N GLY A 15 2.29 15.55 9.90
CA GLY A 15 3.44 16.43 9.72
C GLY A 15 4.05 16.39 8.31
N ALA A 16 3.73 15.39 7.50
CA ALA A 16 4.03 15.37 6.07
C ALA A 16 2.86 14.81 5.24
N ASP A 17 2.80 15.24 4.00
CA ASP A 17 1.94 14.73 2.94
C ASP A 17 2.77 13.86 2.02
N VAL A 18 2.33 12.62 1.80
CA VAL A 18 3.05 11.64 0.99
C VAL A 18 2.18 11.27 -0.20
N SER A 19 2.78 11.25 -1.38
CA SER A 19 2.12 10.80 -2.61
C SER A 19 3.04 9.85 -3.38
N ILE A 20 2.45 8.87 -4.03
CA ILE A 20 3.16 7.90 -4.87
C ILE A 20 2.65 8.02 -6.30
N GLU A 21 3.58 8.03 -7.26
CA GLU A 21 3.33 7.98 -8.70
C GLU A 21 3.94 6.70 -9.27
N TYR A 22 3.20 5.98 -10.11
CA TYR A 22 3.64 4.78 -10.80
C TYR A 22 2.90 4.63 -12.14
N PRO A 23 3.44 3.87 -13.12
CA PRO A 23 2.77 3.65 -14.41
C PRO A 23 1.39 3.02 -14.23
N PRO A 24 0.34 3.50 -14.93
CA PRO A 24 -0.94 2.81 -14.93
C PRO A 24 -0.85 1.52 -15.74
N GLY A 25 -1.47 0.45 -15.27
CA GLY A 25 -1.58 -0.79 -16.02
C GLY A 25 -1.71 -2.02 -15.13
N SER A 26 -1.56 -3.18 -15.78
CA SER A 26 -1.38 -4.46 -15.10
C SER A 26 0.07 -4.90 -15.20
N PHE A 27 0.64 -5.31 -14.07
CA PHE A 27 2.03 -5.71 -13.95
C PHE A 27 2.17 -7.22 -13.95
N LYS A 28 3.31 -7.72 -14.39
CA LYS A 28 3.66 -9.14 -14.29
C LYS A 28 4.48 -9.40 -13.04
N GLN A 29 4.42 -10.63 -12.55
CA GLN A 29 5.33 -11.08 -11.51
C GLN A 29 6.79 -11.01 -12.00
N GLY A 30 7.68 -10.53 -11.12
CA GLY A 30 9.08 -10.27 -11.45
C GLY A 30 9.32 -9.00 -12.27
N GLU A 31 8.28 -8.28 -12.69
CA GLU A 31 8.44 -7.00 -13.39
C GLU A 31 8.92 -5.91 -12.44
N SER A 32 9.84 -5.07 -12.91
CA SER A 32 10.30 -3.89 -12.19
C SER A 32 9.43 -2.68 -12.55
N ILE A 33 8.79 -2.09 -11.53
CA ILE A 33 7.94 -0.92 -11.65
C ILE A 33 8.73 0.32 -11.21
N PRO A 34 8.91 1.33 -12.07
CA PRO A 34 9.43 2.61 -11.64
C PRO A 34 8.39 3.31 -10.77
N VAL A 35 8.81 3.77 -9.60
CA VAL A 35 7.95 4.47 -8.64
C VAL A 35 8.59 5.80 -8.28
N LYS A 36 7.76 6.80 -8.03
CA LYS A 36 8.20 8.08 -7.50
C LYS A 36 7.37 8.46 -6.28
N VAL A 37 8.03 8.69 -5.16
CA VAL A 37 7.40 9.13 -3.91
C VAL A 37 7.71 10.62 -3.72
N THR A 38 6.68 11.43 -3.61
CA THR A 38 6.79 12.86 -3.30
C THR A 38 6.35 13.08 -1.86
N VAL A 39 7.19 13.74 -1.08
CA VAL A 39 6.97 14.05 0.32
C VAL A 39 6.99 15.55 0.50
N VAL A 40 5.99 16.11 1.17
CA VAL A 40 5.84 17.54 1.45
C VAL A 40 5.63 17.73 2.94
N SER A 41 6.44 18.53 3.62
CA SER A 41 6.15 18.91 5.02
C SER A 41 4.93 19.82 5.09
N THR A 42 4.02 19.59 6.04
CA THR A 42 2.77 20.37 6.22
C THR A 42 2.88 21.46 7.30
N GLY A 43 4.08 21.78 7.77
CA GLY A 43 4.32 22.96 8.61
C GLY A 43 5.50 22.89 9.57
N GLY A 44 6.00 21.70 9.91
CA GLY A 44 7.11 21.50 10.84
C GLY A 44 8.34 20.85 10.18
N GLU A 45 9.48 20.88 10.86
CA GLU A 45 10.60 20.02 10.48
C GLU A 45 10.19 18.55 10.68
N VAL A 46 10.38 17.72 9.66
CA VAL A 46 10.14 16.28 9.72
C VAL A 46 11.46 15.54 9.59
N LYS A 47 11.85 14.84 10.66
CA LYS A 47 12.99 13.92 10.65
C LYS A 47 12.50 12.57 10.18
N SER A 48 13.05 12.09 9.07
CA SER A 48 12.70 10.80 8.48
C SER A 48 13.85 9.80 8.55
N GLY A 49 13.52 8.55 8.89
CA GLY A 49 14.44 7.41 8.82
C GLY A 49 14.62 6.85 7.40
N GLY A 50 13.77 7.27 6.46
CA GLY A 50 13.85 6.89 5.06
C GLY A 50 12.50 6.92 4.36
N VAL A 51 12.53 6.74 3.05
CA VAL A 51 11.32 6.59 2.23
C VAL A 51 11.22 5.16 1.74
N PHE A 52 10.04 4.59 1.91
CA PHE A 52 9.75 3.22 1.55
C PHE A 52 8.55 3.16 0.62
N VAL A 53 8.53 2.13 -0.22
CA VAL A 53 7.34 1.73 -0.96
C VAL A 53 6.93 0.36 -0.45
N ASP A 54 5.74 0.28 0.11
CA ASP A 54 5.18 -0.97 0.61
C ASP A 54 4.28 -1.59 -0.47
N LEU A 55 4.42 -2.89 -0.65
CA LEU A 55 3.63 -3.71 -1.54
C LEU A 55 2.94 -4.81 -0.73
N LEU A 56 1.63 -4.86 -0.82
CA LEU A 56 0.76 -5.76 -0.07
C LEU A 56 -0.09 -6.56 -1.04
N ALA A 57 -0.19 -7.86 -0.83
CA ALA A 57 -1.21 -8.68 -1.48
C ALA A 57 -2.04 -9.39 -0.42
N ARG A 58 -3.37 -9.41 -0.61
CA ARG A 58 -4.32 -9.97 0.35
C ARG A 58 -5.41 -10.78 -0.34
N GLU A 59 -5.57 -12.01 0.11
CA GLU A 59 -6.73 -12.82 -0.20
C GLU A 59 -7.82 -12.52 0.81
N HIS A 60 -9.01 -12.17 0.36
CA HIS A 60 -10.12 -11.89 1.25
C HIS A 60 -11.45 -12.23 0.60
N GLY A 61 -12.42 -12.64 1.41
CA GLY A 61 -13.74 -13.00 0.92
C GLY A 61 -14.62 -13.52 2.03
N SER A 62 -15.67 -14.25 1.66
CA SER A 62 -16.61 -14.84 2.61
C SER A 62 -16.80 -16.32 2.31
N VAL A 63 -16.60 -17.15 3.32
CA VAL A 63 -16.80 -18.60 3.25
C VAL A 63 -17.99 -19.00 4.12
N PHE A 64 -18.71 -20.06 3.75
CA PHE A 64 -19.71 -20.64 4.64
C PHE A 64 -19.00 -21.34 5.79
N GLY A 65 -19.44 -21.05 7.01
CA GLY A 65 -18.88 -21.61 8.23
C GLY A 65 -19.86 -21.50 9.39
N SER A 66 -19.43 -21.99 10.54
CA SER A 66 -20.18 -21.88 11.77
C SER A 66 -19.89 -20.56 12.47
N HIS A 67 -20.93 -19.75 12.71
CA HIS A 67 -20.84 -18.61 13.61
C HIS A 67 -21.54 -18.96 14.93
N ARG A 68 -20.82 -18.80 16.04
CA ARG A 68 -21.39 -18.98 17.37
C ARG A 68 -21.82 -17.63 17.91
N CYS A 69 -23.12 -17.47 18.16
CA CYS A 69 -23.64 -16.28 18.80
C CYS A 69 -23.12 -16.20 20.24
N GLU A 70 -22.43 -15.11 20.60
CA GLU A 70 -21.87 -14.91 21.94
C GLU A 70 -22.95 -14.79 23.02
N LYS A 71 -24.16 -14.34 22.67
CA LYS A 71 -25.25 -14.09 23.64
C LYS A 71 -26.07 -15.33 23.98
N CYS A 72 -26.30 -16.23 23.03
CA CYS A 72 -27.16 -17.40 23.23
C CYS A 72 -26.46 -18.74 23.00
N GLY A 73 -25.21 -18.74 22.56
CA GLY A 73 -24.44 -19.96 22.30
C GLY A 73 -24.91 -20.77 21.08
N HIS A 74 -25.93 -20.31 20.35
CA HIS A 74 -26.40 -20.94 19.12
C HIS A 74 -25.32 -20.92 18.05
N VAL A 75 -25.12 -22.06 17.37
CA VAL A 75 -24.16 -22.21 16.29
C VAL A 75 -24.93 -22.25 14.98
N ASP A 76 -24.86 -21.18 14.21
CA ASP A 76 -25.40 -21.14 12.85
C ASP A 76 -24.33 -21.66 11.90
N THR A 77 -24.54 -22.85 11.35
CA THR A 77 -23.64 -23.53 10.39
C THR A 77 -23.77 -23.01 8.95
N SER A 78 -24.73 -22.11 8.70
CA SER A 78 -24.97 -21.48 7.39
C SER A 78 -24.47 -20.05 7.29
N SER A 79 -23.78 -19.57 8.32
CA SER A 79 -23.26 -18.21 8.40
C SER A 79 -22.08 -17.97 7.44
N LYS A 80 -22.04 -16.78 6.83
CA LYS A 80 -20.90 -16.33 6.02
C LYS A 80 -19.84 -15.71 6.92
N VAL A 81 -18.69 -16.37 7.04
CA VAL A 81 -17.54 -15.89 7.81
C VAL A 81 -16.59 -15.15 6.86
N LYS A 82 -16.25 -13.92 7.22
CA LYS A 82 -15.24 -13.14 6.48
C LYS A 82 -13.85 -13.69 6.78
N VAL A 83 -13.10 -14.01 5.73
CA VAL A 83 -11.71 -14.45 5.82
C VAL A 83 -10.83 -13.42 5.12
N SER A 84 -9.65 -13.17 5.68
CA SER A 84 -8.64 -12.31 5.08
C SER A 84 -7.26 -12.84 5.46
N LYS A 85 -6.37 -12.95 4.49
CA LYS A 85 -4.99 -13.42 4.66
C LYS A 85 -4.06 -12.59 3.80
N LYS A 86 -2.99 -12.07 4.40
CA LYS A 86 -1.89 -11.44 3.64
C LYS A 86 -1.04 -12.54 3.01
N THR A 87 -0.80 -12.42 1.71
CA THR A 87 0.02 -13.36 0.91
C THR A 87 1.39 -12.76 0.58
N VAL A 88 1.45 -11.44 0.40
CA VAL A 88 2.68 -10.67 0.20
C VAL A 88 2.64 -9.46 1.13
N ASP A 89 3.74 -9.20 1.83
CA ASP A 89 3.95 -7.99 2.63
C ASP A 89 5.44 -7.65 2.52
N THR A 90 5.79 -6.67 1.69
CA THR A 90 7.19 -6.35 1.37
C THR A 90 7.37 -4.85 1.26
N SER A 91 8.48 -4.34 1.81
CA SER A 91 8.85 -2.93 1.79
C SER A 91 10.16 -2.74 1.05
N PHE A 92 10.19 -1.77 0.13
CA PHE A 92 11.36 -1.43 -0.67
C PHE A 92 11.87 -0.05 -0.26
N PRO A 93 13.13 0.10 0.16
CA PRO A 93 13.71 1.41 0.41
C PRO A 93 13.93 2.15 -0.92
N VAL A 94 13.37 3.36 -1.05
CA VAL A 94 13.51 4.22 -2.23
C VAL A 94 14.26 5.52 -1.93
N GLY A 95 14.51 5.82 -0.66
CA GLY A 95 15.28 6.99 -0.24
C GLY A 95 15.92 6.82 1.13
N PRO A 96 17.14 7.37 1.35
CA PRO A 96 17.81 7.32 2.64
C PRO A 96 17.12 8.22 3.68
N ALA A 97 17.54 8.13 4.93
CA ALA A 97 17.16 9.06 5.99
C ALA A 97 17.48 10.51 5.63
N PHE A 98 16.61 11.43 6.03
CA PHE A 98 16.73 12.85 5.70
C PHE A 98 15.88 13.72 6.63
N VAL A 99 16.14 15.02 6.60
CA VAL A 99 15.32 16.02 7.26
C VAL A 99 14.61 16.84 6.20
N LEU A 100 13.30 16.98 6.35
CA LEU A 100 12.46 17.94 5.61
C LEU A 100 12.28 19.17 6.48
N GLN A 101 12.66 20.32 5.97
CA GLN A 101 12.33 21.61 6.55
C GLN A 101 10.83 21.91 6.38
N SER A 102 10.33 22.88 7.14
CA SER A 102 8.93 23.31 7.05
C SER A 102 8.56 23.69 5.61
N ASN A 103 7.46 23.11 5.08
CA ASN A 103 6.98 23.30 3.71
C ASN A 103 7.97 22.88 2.61
N GLU A 104 9.03 22.16 2.95
CA GLU A 104 9.95 21.61 1.95
C GLU A 104 9.28 20.43 1.22
N ARG A 105 9.60 20.31 -0.07
CA ARG A 105 9.18 19.19 -0.93
C ARG A 105 10.41 18.42 -1.38
N LYS A 106 10.36 17.09 -1.27
CA LYS A 106 11.37 16.18 -1.81
C LYS A 106 10.72 15.07 -2.62
N GLU A 107 11.39 14.67 -3.70
CA GLU A 107 10.96 13.58 -4.57
C GLU A 107 12.03 12.49 -4.57
N PHE A 108 11.57 11.24 -4.47
CA PHE A 108 12.40 10.05 -4.43
C PHE A 108 11.95 9.11 -5.53
N GLU A 109 12.86 8.75 -6.41
CA GLU A 109 12.61 7.80 -7.50
C GLU A 109 13.26 6.47 -7.18
N GLY A 110 12.55 5.38 -7.47
CA GLY A 110 13.04 4.03 -7.24
C GLY A 110 12.46 3.05 -8.24
N GLN A 111 12.96 1.82 -8.18
CA GLN A 111 12.37 0.68 -8.88
C GLN A 111 12.04 -0.38 -7.85
N ILE A 112 10.81 -0.89 -7.90
CA ILE A 112 10.38 -2.02 -7.08
C ILE A 112 10.14 -3.21 -7.99
N SER A 113 10.46 -4.42 -7.54
CA SER A 113 10.12 -5.64 -8.28
C SER A 113 8.87 -6.28 -7.68
N ILE A 114 7.92 -6.67 -8.52
CA ILE A 114 6.76 -7.45 -8.06
C ILE A 114 7.26 -8.83 -7.63
N PRO A 115 7.12 -9.22 -6.35
CA PRO A 115 7.55 -10.53 -5.89
C PRO A 115 6.67 -11.63 -6.49
N GLY A 116 7.18 -12.86 -6.51
CA GLY A 116 6.39 -14.02 -6.90
C GLY A 116 5.20 -14.24 -5.97
N GLY A 117 4.05 -14.65 -6.49
CA GLY A 117 2.84 -14.81 -5.70
C GLY A 117 1.65 -15.33 -6.50
N GLN A 118 0.44 -15.19 -5.97
CA GLN A 118 -0.78 -15.39 -6.75
C GLN A 118 -1.08 -14.12 -7.57
N PRO A 119 -1.56 -14.21 -8.82
CA PRO A 119 -2.01 -13.03 -9.57
C PRO A 119 -3.29 -12.44 -8.95
N SER A 120 -3.69 -11.26 -9.39
CA SER A 120 -4.96 -10.64 -9.00
C SER A 120 -6.12 -11.46 -9.57
N TYR A 121 -7.11 -11.76 -8.73
CA TYR A 121 -8.32 -12.47 -9.17
C TYR A 121 -9.54 -12.02 -8.37
N LYS A 122 -10.72 -12.16 -8.99
CA LYS A 122 -12.02 -11.84 -8.37
C LYS A 122 -12.94 -13.03 -8.41
N GLY A 123 -13.59 -13.35 -7.29
CA GLY A 123 -14.43 -14.52 -7.13
C GLY A 123 -15.18 -14.51 -5.80
N SER A 124 -15.49 -15.70 -5.27
CA SER A 124 -15.97 -15.84 -3.88
C SER A 124 -14.92 -15.39 -2.86
N ILE A 125 -13.65 -15.58 -3.22
CA ILE A 125 -12.46 -14.98 -2.63
C ILE A 125 -11.84 -14.08 -3.70
N ASN A 126 -11.36 -12.92 -3.28
CA ASN A 126 -10.62 -11.97 -4.11
C ASN A 126 -9.17 -11.95 -3.67
N HIS A 127 -8.26 -11.75 -4.61
CA HIS A 127 -6.87 -11.47 -4.34
C HIS A 127 -6.51 -10.10 -4.88
N ASP A 128 -6.34 -9.15 -3.97
CA ASP A 128 -6.05 -7.76 -4.30
C ASP A 128 -4.59 -7.45 -4.00
N TRP A 129 -3.98 -6.68 -4.91
CA TRP A 129 -2.66 -6.10 -4.72
C TRP A 129 -2.78 -4.60 -4.47
N GLU A 130 -1.99 -4.10 -3.53
CA GLU A 130 -1.99 -2.72 -3.07
C GLU A 130 -0.56 -2.21 -2.92
N ILE A 131 -0.34 -0.96 -3.33
CA ILE A 131 0.94 -0.26 -3.21
C ILE A 131 0.75 1.05 -2.43
N ARG A 132 1.72 1.43 -1.61
CA ARG A 132 1.76 2.76 -0.97
C ARG A 132 3.18 3.28 -0.85
N GLY A 133 3.35 4.60 -0.92
CA GLY A 133 4.56 5.27 -0.44
C GLY A 133 4.41 5.58 1.05
N ARG A 134 5.45 5.32 1.83
CA ARG A 134 5.51 5.59 3.27
C ARG A 134 6.79 6.34 3.60
N LEU A 135 6.66 7.35 4.45
CA LEU A 135 7.77 8.05 5.07
C LEU A 135 7.93 7.47 6.48
N GLU A 136 9.09 6.92 6.78
CA GLU A 136 9.39 6.52 8.17
C GLU A 136 9.68 7.78 8.97
N ALA A 137 8.86 8.06 9.98
CA ALA A 137 8.98 9.27 10.80
C ALA A 137 8.75 8.93 12.29
N PHE A 138 9.22 9.80 13.19
CA PHE A 138 8.98 9.59 14.61
C PHE A 138 7.49 9.74 14.96
N GLY A 139 6.90 8.69 15.53
CA GLY A 139 5.49 8.68 15.89
C GLY A 139 4.64 7.94 14.85
N ASN A 140 3.74 8.66 14.18
CA ASN A 140 2.90 8.09 13.13
C ASN A 140 3.55 8.31 11.76
N ASP A 141 3.82 7.24 11.04
CA ASP A 141 4.41 7.28 9.70
C ASP A 141 3.43 7.90 8.70
N PRO A 142 3.80 9.00 8.03
CA PRO A 142 3.01 9.54 6.92
C PRO A 142 3.03 8.59 5.72
N ASP A 143 1.88 8.34 5.10
CA ASP A 143 1.78 7.46 3.94
C ASP A 143 0.74 7.95 2.92
N SER A 144 0.88 7.51 1.66
CA SER A 144 0.01 7.93 0.55
C SER A 144 -1.39 7.28 0.56
N GLY A 145 -1.66 6.43 1.56
CA GLY A 145 -2.66 5.38 1.52
C GLY A 145 -2.33 4.30 0.50
N PHE A 146 -2.94 3.14 0.70
CA PHE A 146 -2.91 2.04 -0.26
C PHE A 146 -3.67 2.39 -1.54
N LYS A 147 -3.08 2.01 -2.67
CA LYS A 147 -3.65 2.13 -4.00
C LYS A 147 -3.66 0.75 -4.65
N HIS A 148 -4.79 0.40 -5.24
CA HIS A 148 -4.93 -0.88 -5.90
C HIS A 148 -4.09 -0.94 -7.18
N ILE A 149 -3.42 -2.06 -7.39
CA ILE A 149 -2.74 -2.40 -8.65
C ILE A 149 -3.23 -3.75 -9.15
N GLU A 150 -3.19 -3.95 -10.46
CA GLU A 150 -3.51 -5.24 -11.07
C GLU A 150 -2.21 -6.00 -11.36
N VAL A 151 -2.12 -7.25 -10.89
CA VAL A 151 -1.01 -8.16 -11.18
C VAL A 151 -1.54 -9.36 -11.96
N LYS A 152 -0.91 -9.70 -13.08
CA LYS A 152 -1.31 -10.80 -13.98
C LYS A 152 -0.22 -11.86 -14.12
#